data_AF-A0AAJ2JRE9-F1
#
_entry.id   AF-A0AAJ2JRE9-F1
#
_cell.length_a   1.000
_cell.length_b   1.000
_cell.length_c   1.000
_cell.angle_alpha   90.00
_cell.angle_beta   90.00
_cell.angle_gamma   90.00
#
_symmetry.space_group_name_H-M   'P 1'
#
loop_
_entity.id
_entity.type
_entity.pdbx_description
1 polymer ?
#
loop_
_entity_poly.entity_id
_entity_poly.type
_entity_poly.pdbx_seq_one_letter_code
_entity_poly.pdbx_strand_id
1 'polypeptide(L)' 'MKDQGVVSKGTINGRKTWYDGKYYYQWDSKKDPLEKWDNKKKNHLGEFNAVTGEQSGKAVKRREWGK' A
#
# COMPACT_ATOMS: atom_id res chain seq x y z
N MET A 1 -8.90 -10.62 -18.66
CA MET A 1 -9.13 -10.43 -17.22
C MET A 1 -9.59 -8.99 -17.06
N LYS A 2 -10.78 -8.74 -16.49
CA LYS A 2 -11.28 -7.37 -16.32
C LYS A 2 -10.39 -6.68 -15.29
N ASP A 3 -9.81 -5.52 -15.63
CA ASP A 3 -9.19 -4.61 -14.67
C ASP A 3 -10.22 -4.25 -13.61
N GLN A 4 -10.22 -5.00 -12.50
CA GLN A 4 -10.92 -4.59 -11.30
C GLN A 4 -10.08 -3.43 -10.76
N GLY A 5 -10.48 -2.20 -11.10
CA GLY A 5 -9.83 -0.99 -10.61
C GLY A 5 -9.62 -1.01 -9.10
N VAL A 6 -8.72 -0.18 -8.62
CA VAL A 6 -8.37 -0.06 -7.20
C VAL A 6 -9.64 0.19 -6.37
N VAL A 7 -9.99 -0.75 -5.48
CA VAL A 7 -11.12 -0.61 -4.54
C VAL A 7 -10.65 -0.09 -3.19
N SER A 8 -11.38 0.88 -2.64
CA SER A 8 -11.19 1.29 -1.25
C SER A 8 -11.58 0.15 -0.30
N LYS A 9 -10.72 -0.13 0.66
CA LYS A 9 -10.99 -1.05 1.79
C LYS A 9 -11.26 -0.30 3.09
N GLY A 10 -11.37 1.03 3.03
CA GLY A 10 -11.56 1.89 4.20
C GLY A 10 -10.29 2.07 5.01
N THR A 11 -10.45 2.43 6.28
CA THR A 11 -9.34 2.68 7.21
C THR A 11 -9.01 1.40 7.99
N ILE A 12 -7.77 0.92 7.87
CA ILE A 12 -7.25 -0.24 8.62
C ILE A 12 -6.02 0.23 9.42
N ASN A 13 -6.01 0.01 10.73
CA ASN A 13 -4.93 0.47 11.64
C ASN A 13 -4.62 1.97 11.48
N GLY A 14 -5.66 2.80 11.35
CA GLY A 14 -5.53 4.25 11.15
C GLY A 14 -5.07 4.68 9.75
N ARG A 15 -4.83 3.74 8.82
CA ARG A 15 -4.34 4.03 7.46
C ARG A 15 -5.43 3.81 6.42
N LYS A 16 -5.57 4.77 5.50
CA LYS A 16 -6.43 4.58 4.33
C LYS A 16 -5.86 3.43 3.50
N THR A 17 -6.71 2.46 3.15
CA THR A 17 -6.27 1.22 2.53
C THR A 17 -7.04 0.96 1.25
N TRP A 18 -6.34 0.47 0.23
CA TRP A 18 -6.90 0.07 -1.06
C TRP A 18 -6.39 -1.29 -1.52
N TYR A 19 -7.09 -1.90 -2.47
CA TYR A 19 -6.75 -3.19 -3.06
C TYR A 19 -7.09 -3.20 -4.55
N ASP A 20 -6.18 -3.69 -5.40
CA ASP A 20 -6.35 -3.73 -6.87
C ASP A 20 -6.62 -5.15 -7.42
N GLY A 21 -6.94 -6.11 -6.55
CA GLY A 21 -7.03 -7.52 -6.94
C GLY A 21 -5.71 -8.30 -6.79
N LYS A 22 -4.56 -7.62 -6.69
CA LYS A 22 -3.24 -8.27 -6.58
C LYS A 22 -2.41 -7.75 -5.40
N TYR A 23 -2.54 -6.49 -5.06
CA TYR A 23 -1.73 -5.78 -4.09
C TYR A 23 -2.59 -4.92 -3.18
N TYR A 24 -2.11 -4.76 -1.95
CA TYR A 24 -2.66 -3.80 -1.02
C TYR A 24 -1.82 -2.54 -0.98
N TYR A 25 -2.48 -1.42 -0.76
CA TYR A 25 -1.86 -0.11 -0.65
C TYR A 25 -2.33 0.54 0.65
N GLN A 26 -1.41 1.07 1.46
CA GLN A 26 -1.75 1.84 2.65
C GLN A 26 -1.15 3.23 2.58
N TRP A 27 -1.96 4.22 2.95
CA TRP A 27 -1.50 5.58 3.15
C TRP A 27 -1.83 6.04 4.56
N ASP A 28 -0.82 6.55 5.25
CA ASP A 28 -0.94 7.21 6.53
C ASP A 28 -0.83 8.71 6.28
N SER A 29 -1.85 9.51 6.57
CA SER A 29 -1.79 10.96 6.28
C SER A 29 -0.71 11.70 7.08
N LYS A 30 -0.09 11.05 8.08
CA LYS A 30 1.05 11.58 8.84
C LYS A 30 2.40 11.21 8.23
N LYS A 31 2.43 10.31 7.23
CA LYS A 31 3.64 9.86 6.53
C LYS A 31 3.46 10.04 5.03
N ASP A 32 4.47 10.58 4.35
CA ASP A 32 4.31 10.91 2.93
C ASP A 32 4.11 9.72 1.98
N PRO A 33 4.81 8.58 2.12
CA PRO A 33 4.72 7.53 1.10
C PRO A 33 3.51 6.61 1.27
N LEU A 34 2.90 6.27 0.13
CA LEU A 34 2.01 5.13 -0.03
C LEU A 34 2.83 3.84 0.07
N GLU A 35 2.48 2.96 1.00
CA GLU A 35 3.14 1.66 1.15
C GLU A 35 2.41 0.60 0.32
N LYS A 36 3.14 -0.17 -0.48
CA LYS A 36 2.61 -1.28 -1.27
C LYS A 36 2.96 -2.62 -0.64
N TRP A 37 2.00 -3.54 -0.68
CA TRP A 37 2.09 -4.84 -0.03
C TRP A 37 1.56 -5.96 -0.92
N ASP A 38 2.04 -7.18 -0.70
CA ASP A 38 1.49 -8.37 -1.33
C ASP A 38 0.04 -8.66 -0.90
N ASN A 39 -0.65 -9.56 -1.62
CA ASN A 39 -2.04 -9.92 -1.32
C ASN A 39 -2.23 -10.54 0.08
N LYS A 40 -1.17 -11.06 0.69
CA LYS A 40 -1.17 -11.65 2.04
C LYS A 40 -0.83 -10.64 3.13
N LYS A 41 -0.46 -9.39 2.78
CA LYS A 41 -0.02 -8.34 3.71
C LYS A 41 1.20 -8.77 4.54
N LYS A 42 2.02 -9.67 4.00
CA LYS A 42 3.22 -10.22 4.67
C LYS A 42 4.51 -9.58 4.16
N ASN A 43 4.53 -9.16 2.90
CA ASN A 43 5.72 -8.60 2.28
C ASN A 43 5.49 -7.13 1.90
N HIS A 44 6.31 -6.24 2.45
CA HIS A 44 6.41 -4.85 2.00
C HIS A 44 7.14 -4.81 0.66
N LEU A 45 6.52 -4.22 -0.35
CA LEU A 45 7.02 -4.17 -1.72
C LEU A 45 7.66 -2.83 -2.06
N GLY A 46 7.52 -1.83 -1.20
CA GLY A 46 8.15 -0.53 -1.35
C GLY A 46 7.20 0.61 -1.02
N GLU A 47 7.80 1.78 -1.01
CA GLU A 47 7.16 3.07 -0.76
C GLU A 47 7.04 3.83 -2.07
N PHE A 48 5.89 4.47 -2.28
CA PHE A 48 5.54 5.16 -3.52
C PHE A 48 4.97 6.54 -3.19
N ASN A 49 5.25 7.51 -4.04
CA ASN A 49 4.63 8.82 -3.95
C ASN A 49 3.11 8.68 -4.24
N ALA A 50 2.27 9.15 -3.33
CA ALA A 50 0.82 9.01 -3.44
C ALA A 50 0.21 9.83 -4.60
N VAL A 51 0.92 10.83 -5.12
CA VAL A 51 0.50 11.70 -6.22
C VAL A 51 1.06 11.22 -7.55
N THR A 52 2.37 10.98 -7.64
CA THR A 52 3.03 10.62 -8.91
C THR A 52 3.05 9.11 -9.18
N GLY A 53 2.88 8.29 -8.15
CA GLY A 53 3.02 6.83 -8.23
C GLY A 53 4.46 6.35 -8.38
N GLU A 54 5.44 7.26 -8.37
CA GLU A 54 6.85 6.90 -8.46
C GLU A 54 7.34 6.24 -7.18
N GLN A 55 8.23 5.26 -7.31
CA GLN A 55 8.80 4.59 -6.16
C GLN A 55 9.76 5.52 -5.42
N SER A 56 9.42 5.89 -4.17
CA SER A 56 10.22 6.73 -3.29
C SER A 56 11.10 5.92 -2.34
N GLY A 57 10.79 4.63 -2.13
CA GLY A 57 11.56 3.75 -1.24
C GLY A 57 11.49 2.27 -1.63
N LYS A 58 12.57 1.55 -1.31
CA LYS A 58 12.71 0.13 -1.61
C LYS A 58 11.88 -0.73 -0.65
N ALA A 59 11.63 -1.98 -1.04
CA ALA A 59 11.04 -3.00 -0.17
C ALA A 59 11.85 -3.17 1.13
N VAL A 60 11.16 -3.33 2.26
CA VAL A 60 11.78 -3.47 3.59
C VAL A 60 11.28 -4.75 4.24
N LYS A 61 12.14 -5.78 4.32
CA LYS A 61 11.77 -7.13 4.78
C LYS A 61 11.19 -7.19 6.20
N ARG A 62 11.57 -6.25 7.07
CA ARG A 62 11.13 -6.20 8.48
C ARG A 62 9.97 -5.23 8.71
N ARG A 63 9.40 -4.63 7.65
CA ARG A 63 8.23 -3.76 7.78
C ARG A 63 7.01 -4.63 8.04
N GLU A 64 6.20 -4.25 9.02
CA GLU A 64 4.98 -4.96 9.37
C GLU A 64 3.76 -4.19 8.88
N TRP A 65 2.77 -4.93 8.36
CA TRP A 65 1.54 -4.34 7.86
C TRP A 65 0.82 -3.57 8.97
N GLY A 66 0.55 -2.29 8.72
CA GLY A 66 -0.18 -1.43 9.64
C GLY A 66 0.55 -1.07 10.94
N LYS A 67 1.90 -1.17 11.00
CA LYS A 67 2.72 -0.63 12.10
C LYS A 67 3.55 0.58 11.71
#